data_AF-A0A7W0T5F0-F1
#
_entry.id   AF-A0A7W0T5F0-F1
#
_cell.length_a   1.000
_cell.length_b   1.000
_cell.length_c   1.000
_cell.angle_alpha   90.00
_cell.angle_beta   90.00
_cell.angle_gamma   90.00
#
_symmetry.space_group_name_H-M   'P 1'
#
loop_
_entity.id
_entity.type
_entity.pdbx_description
1 polymer ?
#
loop_
_entity_poly.entity_id
_entity_poly.type
_entity_poly.pdbx_seq_one_letter_code
_entity_poly.pdbx_strand_id
1 'polypeptide(L)' 'MAVREGLLSLLSDGPRYGYQLKTQFEAATGGIWPLNVGQVY' A
#
# COMPACT_ATOMS: atom_id res chain seq x y z
N MET A 1 -4.61 -10.17 7.16
CA MET A 1 -5.16 -9.03 7.93
C MET A 1 -4.29 -7.77 7.82
N ALA A 2 -2.96 -7.82 8.00
CA ALA A 2 -2.12 -6.60 8.01
C ALA A 2 -2.08 -5.76 6.71
N VAL A 3 -2.02 -6.37 5.53
CA VAL A 3 -1.92 -5.62 4.25
C VAL A 3 -3.16 -4.79 3.96
N ARG A 4 -4.36 -5.37 4.18
CA ARG A 4 -5.64 -4.67 3.97
C ARG A 4 -5.73 -3.43 4.85
N GLU A 5 -5.46 -3.56 6.14
CA GLU A 5 -5.54 -2.43 7.08
C GLU A 5 -4.47 -1.37 6.78
N GLY A 6 -3.27 -1.77 6.36
CA GLY A 6 -2.24 -0.84 5.90
C GLY A 6 -2.67 -0.05 4.67
N LEU A 7 -3.29 -0.70 3.68
CA LEU A 7 -3.83 -0.02 2.50
C LEU A 7 -5.02 0.89 2.83
N LEU A 8 -5.90 0.47 3.75
CA LEU A 8 -7.02 1.30 4.21
C LEU A 8 -6.54 2.54 4.97
N SER A 9 -5.52 2.41 5.81
CA SER A 9 -4.86 3.56 6.45
C SER A 9 -4.20 4.48 5.42
N LEU A 10 -3.63 3.92 4.34
CA LEU A 10 -3.15 4.73 3.21
C LEU A 10 -4.28 5.23 2.33
N LEU A 11 -5.55 4.91 2.54
CA LEU A 11 -6.66 5.48 1.76
C LEU A 11 -7.50 6.45 2.57
N SER A 12 -7.29 6.53 3.89
CA SER A 12 -8.03 7.43 4.78
C SER A 12 -7.83 8.91 4.43
N ASP A 13 -6.65 9.30 3.94
CA ASP A 13 -6.37 10.70 3.60
C ASP A 13 -6.84 11.09 2.18
N GLY A 14 -7.38 10.13 1.41
CA GLY A 14 -7.93 10.37 0.08
C GLY A 14 -7.51 9.33 -0.97
N PRO A 15 -8.10 9.44 -2.18
CA PRO A 15 -7.84 8.51 -3.27
C PRO A 15 -6.38 8.61 -3.74
N ARG A 16 -5.75 7.46 -3.96
CA ARG A 16 -4.37 7.33 -4.43
C ARG A 16 -4.29 6.26 -5.52
N TYR A 17 -3.36 6.46 -6.45
CA TYR A 17 -3.08 5.46 -7.50
C TYR A 17 -2.36 4.24 -6.91
N GLY A 18 -2.54 3.07 -7.52
CA GLY A 18 -1.93 1.82 -7.03
C GLY A 18 -0.42 1.91 -6.84
N TYR A 19 0.29 2.61 -7.73
CA TYR A 19 1.74 2.82 -7.58
C TYR A 19 2.09 3.68 -6.36
N GLN A 20 1.29 4.69 -6.02
CA GLN A 20 1.52 5.52 -4.83
C GLN A 20 1.29 4.71 -3.54
N LEU A 21 0.25 3.87 -3.52
CA LEU A 21 -0.02 2.96 -2.42
C LEU A 21 1.12 1.97 -2.21
N LYS A 22 1.67 1.42 -3.29
CA LYS A 22 2.86 0.55 -3.24
C LYS A 22 4.03 1.22 -2.56
N THR A 23 4.44 2.37 -3.09
CA THR A 23 5.65 3.07 -2.63
C THR A 23 5.51 3.48 -1.17
N GLN A 24 4.34 3.97 -0.76
CA GLN A 24 4.10 4.38 0.62
C GLN A 24 3.99 3.19 1.57
N PHE A 25 3.38 2.08 1.14
CA PHE A 25 3.31 0.86 1.93
C PHE A 25 4.68 0.23 2.15
N GLU A 26 5.49 0.14 1.10
CA GLU A 26 6.87 -0.37 1.19
C GLU A 26 7.74 0.56 2.05
N ALA A 27 7.60 1.89 1.92
CA ALA A 27 8.29 2.84 2.79
C ALA A 27 7.88 2.69 4.27
N ALA A 28 6.59 2.55 4.55
CA ALA A 28 6.05 2.39 5.91
C ALA A 28 6.45 1.05 6.57
N THR A 29 6.69 0.02 5.75
CA THR A 29 7.09 -1.32 6.21
C THR A 29 8.61 -1.57 6.13
N GLY A 30 9.40 -0.55 5.79
CA GLY A 30 10.85 -0.67 5.65
C GLY A 30 11.29 -1.59 4.50
N GLY A 31 10.44 -1.78 3.47
CA GLY A 31 10.71 -2.63 2.31
C GLY A 31 10.65 -4.13 2.59
N ILE A 32 10.29 -4.54 3.81
CA ILE A 32 10.22 -5.96 4.20
C ILE A 32 9.01 -6.65 3.58
N TRP A 33 7.95 -5.89 3.29
CA TRP A 33 6.71 -6.39 2.70
C TRP A 33 6.53 -5.82 1.28
N PRO A 34 7.04 -6.51 0.24
CA PRO A 34 6.86 -6.05 -1.13
C PRO A 34 5.39 -6.13 -1.52
N LEU A 35 4.81 -5.01 -1.94
CA LEU A 35 3.42 -4.94 -2.37
C LEU A 35 3.37 -5.18 -3.89
N ASN A 36 2.83 -6.33 -4.30
CA ASN A 36 2.69 -6.63 -5.73
C ASN A 36 1.40 -6.00 -6.30
N VAL A 37 1.50 -4.74 -6.73
CA VAL A 37 0.37 -3.97 -7.29
C VAL A 37 -0.18 -4.57 -8.59
N GLY A 38 0.60 -5.38 -9.29
CA GLY A 38 0.13 -6.07 -10.50
C GLY A 38 -0.96 -7.12 -10.22
N GLN A 39 -1.14 -7.51 -8.94
CA GLN A 39 -2.24 -8.37 -8.50
C GLN A 39 -3.47 -7.57 -8.05
N VAL A 40 -3.38 -6.23 -8.05
CA VAL A 40 -4.41 -5.30 -7.58
C VAL A 40 -5.07 -4.54 -8.75
N TYR A 41 -4.43 -4.54 -9.94
CA TYR A 41 -5.08 -4.18 -11.21
C TYR A 41 -5.97 -5.32 -11.70
#